data_AF-A0A3M0NNR1-F1
#
_entry.id   AF-A0A3M0NNR1-F1
#
_cell.length_a   1.000
_cell.length_b   1.000
_cell.length_c   1.000
_cell.angle_alpha   90.00
_cell.angle_beta   90.00
_cell.angle_gamma   90.00
#
_symmetry.space_group_name_H-M   'P 1'
#
loop_
_entity.id
_entity.type
_entity.pdbx_description
1 polymer ?
#
loop_
_entity_poly.entity_id
_entity_poly.type
_entity_poly.pdbx_seq_one_letter_code
_entity_poly.pdbx_strand_id
1 'polypeptide(L)'
;MTNSITQNALRALLYEVVTQPKPGLVDPLSQGPHPDMNIYTFIDSSLSLEHYFSEAVEIGQTFQSTDLTQMFQQLRQRGILAEKEMYTATKGINTHKGAIFSLGIFVCAESYSKKNQTEIFTTIKRMCHGLVEHDLISNNKLQTAGEKEYQQYGTGGARQQAEQGYPIISDIALPFLKNSSGSLQVRLLDTLMKIATITVDSNLIKRAGNYDAVKWLQKRALRYLELGGYDSPLGKKELLKLNQECLEKNYSLGGCADLLIVTIFLGLEKGYIV
;
A
#
# COMPACT_ATOMS: atom_id res chain seq x y z
N MET A 1 25.80 -0.10 8.34
CA MET A 1 25.30 0.04 6.94
C MET A 1 23.84 -0.32 6.96
N THR A 2 22.95 0.55 6.47
CA THR A 2 21.52 0.27 6.33
C THR A 2 21.34 -0.94 5.42
N ASN A 3 20.51 -1.91 5.81
CA ASN A 3 20.22 -3.11 5.03
C ASN A 3 19.53 -2.74 3.70
N SER A 4 19.82 -3.44 2.61
CA SER A 4 19.21 -3.17 1.29
C SER A 4 17.68 -3.29 1.30
N ILE A 5 17.11 -4.18 2.11
CA ILE A 5 15.66 -4.32 2.29
C ILE A 5 15.08 -3.02 2.84
N THR A 6 15.68 -2.45 3.89
CA THR A 6 15.27 -1.16 4.47
C THR A 6 15.36 -0.04 3.43
N GLN A 7 16.46 0.02 2.67
CA GLN A 7 16.65 1.03 1.63
C GLN A 7 15.57 0.91 0.54
N ASN A 8 15.24 -0.31 0.11
CA ASN A 8 14.20 -0.53 -0.89
C ASN A 8 12.79 -0.22 -0.34
N ALA A 9 12.54 -0.41 0.95
CA ALA A 9 11.30 0.04 1.60
C ALA A 9 11.15 1.56 1.52
N LEU A 10 12.21 2.31 1.87
CA LEU A 10 12.22 3.79 1.75
C LEU A 10 12.08 4.24 0.30
N ARG A 11 12.80 3.61 -0.64
CA ARG A 11 12.66 3.89 -2.08
C ARG A 11 11.23 3.66 -2.55
N ALA A 12 10.55 2.61 -2.06
CA ALA A 12 9.18 2.33 -2.46
C ALA A 12 8.20 3.43 -2.02
N LEU A 13 8.33 3.95 -0.80
CA LEU A 13 7.55 5.11 -0.33
C LEU A 13 7.79 6.34 -1.22
N LEU A 14 9.06 6.64 -1.50
CA LEU A 14 9.43 7.80 -2.29
C LEU A 14 9.02 7.66 -3.77
N TYR A 15 9.17 6.48 -4.36
CA TYR A 15 8.77 6.21 -5.74
C TYR A 15 7.25 6.29 -5.93
N GLU A 16 6.48 5.87 -4.92
CA GLU A 16 5.04 6.07 -4.95
C GLU A 16 4.71 7.57 -4.98
N VAL A 17 5.25 8.38 -4.07
CA VAL A 17 4.83 9.78 -3.98
C VAL A 17 5.22 10.59 -5.22
N VAL A 18 6.36 10.30 -5.85
CA VAL A 18 6.83 11.05 -7.05
C VAL A 18 6.20 10.58 -8.37
N THR A 19 5.44 9.48 -8.36
CA THR A 19 4.67 9.05 -9.54
C THR A 19 3.55 10.05 -9.78
N GLN A 20 3.35 10.52 -11.03
CA GLN A 20 2.39 11.59 -11.33
C GLN A 20 1.89 11.53 -12.79
N PRO A 21 0.65 11.98 -13.08
CA PRO A 21 -0.37 12.44 -12.13
C PRO A 21 -1.09 11.26 -11.46
N LYS A 22 -1.30 11.31 -10.14
CA LYS A 22 -1.98 10.23 -9.40
C LYS A 22 -3.40 10.65 -8.99
N PRO A 23 -4.45 10.05 -9.59
CA PRO A 23 -5.83 10.37 -9.24
C PRO A 23 -6.14 10.23 -7.75
N GLY A 24 -6.58 11.31 -7.12
CA GLY A 24 -7.03 11.28 -5.72
C GLY A 24 -5.90 11.16 -4.68
N LEU A 25 -4.65 11.34 -5.08
CA LEU A 25 -3.47 11.16 -4.22
C LEU A 25 -2.55 12.39 -4.28
N VAL A 26 -1.63 12.47 -3.33
CA VAL A 26 -0.57 13.49 -3.32
C VAL A 26 0.54 13.06 -4.28
N ASP A 27 0.98 14.00 -5.12
CA ASP A 27 2.11 13.87 -6.02
C ASP A 27 2.87 15.23 -6.12
N PRO A 28 3.95 15.35 -6.92
CA PRO A 28 4.68 16.62 -7.06
C PRO A 28 3.87 17.75 -7.73
N LEU A 29 2.83 17.44 -8.50
CA LEU A 29 1.99 18.43 -9.19
C LEU A 29 0.78 18.85 -8.36
N SER A 30 0.32 18.00 -7.43
CA SER A 30 -0.93 18.21 -6.70
C SER A 30 -0.91 17.59 -5.31
N GLN A 31 -1.56 18.26 -4.36
CA GLN A 31 -1.90 17.67 -3.06
C GLN A 31 -3.11 16.72 -3.17
N GLY A 32 -3.67 16.55 -4.36
CA GLY A 32 -4.91 15.82 -4.54
C GLY A 32 -6.04 16.43 -3.70
N PRO A 33 -6.94 15.60 -3.17
CA PRO A 33 -8.03 16.04 -2.29
C PRO A 33 -7.59 16.17 -0.81
N HIS A 34 -6.31 16.43 -0.54
CA HIS A 34 -5.72 16.44 0.80
C HIS A 34 -5.14 17.81 1.14
N PRO A 35 -5.92 18.74 1.74
CA PRO A 35 -5.43 20.09 2.04
C PRO A 35 -4.41 20.12 3.20
N ASP A 36 -4.28 19.00 3.92
CA ASP A 36 -3.43 18.85 5.09
C ASP A 36 -2.02 18.33 4.76
N MET A 37 -1.78 17.74 3.58
CA MET A 37 -0.47 17.16 3.23
C MET A 37 0.01 17.50 1.82
N ASN A 38 1.32 17.43 1.65
CA ASN A 38 2.00 17.63 0.37
C ASN A 38 3.20 16.69 0.24
N ILE A 39 3.92 16.78 -0.88
CA ILE A 39 5.11 15.95 -1.14
C ILE A 39 6.17 16.01 -0.03
N TYR A 40 6.40 17.17 0.60
CA TYR A 40 7.36 17.29 1.69
C TYR A 40 6.89 16.55 2.93
N THR A 41 5.58 16.57 3.24
CA THR A 41 5.00 15.73 4.30
C THR A 41 5.26 14.24 4.06
N PHE A 42 5.19 13.78 2.81
CA PHE A 42 5.50 12.40 2.44
C PHE A 42 6.99 12.08 2.57
N ILE A 43 7.88 13.01 2.20
CA ILE A 43 9.32 12.84 2.37
C ILE A 43 9.66 12.72 3.86
N ASP A 44 9.20 13.67 4.69
CA ASP A 44 9.43 13.66 6.14
C ASP A 44 8.88 12.38 6.79
N SER A 45 7.68 11.98 6.37
CA SER A 45 7.08 10.72 6.81
C SER A 45 7.93 9.52 6.42
N SER A 46 8.41 9.45 5.17
CA SER A 46 9.22 8.31 4.70
C SER A 46 10.53 8.18 5.49
N LEU A 47 11.23 9.30 5.71
CA LEU A 47 12.48 9.31 6.45
C LEU A 47 12.29 8.93 7.92
N SER A 48 11.16 9.30 8.54
CA SER A 48 10.86 8.89 9.91
C SER A 48 10.72 7.37 10.08
N LEU A 49 10.46 6.62 9.01
CA LEU A 49 10.20 5.18 9.04
C LEU A 49 11.44 4.30 8.81
N GLU A 50 12.63 4.89 8.57
CA GLU A 50 13.87 4.10 8.35
C GLU A 50 14.18 3.17 9.52
N HIS A 51 14.03 3.68 10.75
CA HIS A 51 14.29 2.88 11.95
C HIS A 51 13.31 1.71 12.06
N TYR A 52 12.02 1.98 11.87
CA TYR A 52 10.98 0.95 11.87
C TYR A 52 11.26 -0.17 10.86
N PHE A 53 11.62 0.16 9.61
CA PHE A 53 11.93 -0.88 8.62
C PHE A 53 13.19 -1.66 8.98
N SER A 54 14.18 -1.02 9.61
CA SER A 54 15.37 -1.72 10.12
C SER A 54 15.02 -2.70 11.23
N GLU A 55 14.16 -2.32 12.16
CA GLU A 55 13.65 -3.22 13.21
C GLU A 55 12.81 -4.37 12.61
N ALA A 56 11.99 -4.09 11.60
CA ALA A 56 11.21 -5.12 10.91
C ALA A 56 12.10 -6.17 10.23
N VAL A 57 13.21 -5.73 9.61
CA VAL A 57 14.26 -6.62 9.09
C VAL A 57 14.90 -7.42 10.22
N GLU A 58 15.29 -6.79 11.32
CA GLU A 58 15.90 -7.49 12.46
C GLU A 58 14.98 -8.57 13.03
N ILE A 59 13.68 -8.27 13.19
CA ILE A 59 12.67 -9.25 13.62
C ILE A 59 12.67 -10.44 12.65
N GLY A 60 12.53 -10.22 11.35
CA GLY A 60 12.52 -11.31 10.36
C GLY A 60 13.82 -12.13 10.36
N GLN A 61 14.96 -11.47 10.50
CA GLN A 61 16.28 -12.08 10.51
C GLN A 61 16.57 -12.86 11.80
N THR A 62 16.02 -12.48 12.94
CA THR A 62 16.35 -13.09 14.24
C THR A 62 15.29 -14.06 14.72
N PHE A 63 14.09 -14.06 14.12
CA PHE A 63 13.00 -14.96 14.51
C PHE A 63 13.39 -16.45 14.37
N GLN A 64 13.00 -17.25 15.37
CA GLN A 64 13.36 -18.66 15.50
C GLN A 64 12.16 -19.60 15.72
N SER A 65 11.01 -19.08 16.16
CA SER A 65 9.83 -19.91 16.40
C SER A 65 9.19 -20.39 15.09
N THR A 66 8.47 -21.51 15.15
CA THR A 66 7.69 -22.04 14.02
C THR A 66 6.32 -21.36 13.87
N ASP A 67 5.83 -20.76 14.94
CA ASP A 67 4.60 -19.98 14.97
C ASP A 67 4.88 -18.53 14.53
N LEU A 68 4.66 -18.25 13.25
CA LEU A 68 4.93 -16.94 12.67
C LEU A 68 3.96 -15.85 13.13
N THR A 69 2.84 -16.20 13.77
CA THR A 69 1.92 -15.18 14.31
C THR A 69 2.58 -14.35 15.42
N GLN A 70 3.51 -14.95 16.17
CA GLN A 70 4.32 -14.24 17.17
C GLN A 70 5.30 -13.26 16.52
N MET A 71 5.80 -13.56 15.32
CA MET A 71 6.64 -12.62 14.55
C MET A 71 5.85 -11.37 14.17
N PHE A 72 4.62 -11.56 13.69
CA PHE A 72 3.73 -10.45 13.39
C PHE A 72 3.33 -9.65 14.64
N GLN A 73 3.16 -10.29 15.79
CA GLN A 73 2.92 -9.57 17.06
C GLN A 73 4.09 -8.66 17.44
N GLN A 74 5.35 -9.12 17.29
CA GLN A 74 6.53 -8.28 17.52
C GLN A 74 6.56 -7.09 16.56
N LEU A 75 6.33 -7.35 15.26
CA LEU A 75 6.26 -6.30 14.23
C LEU A 75 5.16 -5.28 14.53
N ARG A 76 3.99 -5.74 14.99
CA ARG A 76 2.85 -4.88 15.34
C ARG A 76 3.20 -3.91 16.46
N GLN A 77 3.94 -4.35 17.49
CA GLN A 77 4.39 -3.44 18.56
C GLN A 77 5.30 -2.34 18.02
N ARG A 78 6.24 -2.69 17.13
CA ARG A 78 7.08 -1.70 16.44
C ARG A 78 6.27 -0.77 15.53
N GLY A 79 5.28 -1.31 14.83
CA GLY A 79 4.37 -0.52 13.97
C GLY A 79 3.60 0.55 14.74
N ILE A 80 3.16 0.26 15.98
CA ILE A 80 2.50 1.25 16.84
C ILE A 80 3.43 2.41 17.20
N LEU A 81 4.72 2.14 17.42
CA LEU A 81 5.73 3.18 17.67
C LEU A 81 5.99 3.99 16.40
N ALA A 82 6.15 3.29 15.26
CA ALA A 82 6.34 3.90 13.95
C ALA A 82 5.19 4.85 13.58
N GLU A 83 3.93 4.49 13.90
CA GLU A 83 2.79 5.40 13.71
C GLU A 83 2.97 6.71 14.50
N LYS A 84 3.44 6.65 15.74
CA LYS A 84 3.68 7.85 16.56
C LYS A 84 4.82 8.70 16.02
N GLU A 85 5.89 8.06 15.57
CA GLU A 85 7.04 8.74 14.95
C GLU A 85 6.62 9.44 13.66
N MET A 86 5.86 8.73 12.81
CA MET A 86 5.26 9.28 11.61
C MET A 86 4.40 10.50 11.93
N TYR A 87 3.44 10.40 12.86
CA TYR A 87 2.61 11.53 13.28
C TYR A 87 3.44 12.69 13.83
N THR A 88 4.54 12.43 14.54
CA THR A 88 5.41 13.47 15.06
C THR A 88 6.11 14.20 13.91
N ALA A 89 6.69 13.47 12.96
CA ALA A 89 7.36 14.03 11.79
C ALA A 89 6.40 14.83 10.90
N THR A 90 5.13 14.38 10.83
CA THR A 90 4.10 14.98 9.97
C THR A 90 3.17 15.92 10.73
N LYS A 91 3.53 16.38 11.94
CA LYS A 91 2.74 17.34 12.72
C LYS A 91 1.27 16.92 12.93
N GLY A 92 1.04 15.63 13.13
CA GLY A 92 -0.28 15.04 13.39
C GLY A 92 -1.02 14.53 12.16
N ILE A 93 -0.41 14.59 10.96
CA ILE A 93 -1.05 14.18 9.72
C ILE A 93 -0.89 12.67 9.47
N ASN A 94 -1.96 12.01 9.03
CA ASN A 94 -1.93 10.60 8.69
C ASN A 94 -1.43 10.37 7.24
N THR A 95 -0.12 10.24 7.07
CA THR A 95 0.51 10.13 5.74
C THR A 95 0.71 8.69 5.27
N HIS A 96 1.25 7.81 6.12
CA HIS A 96 1.67 6.45 5.77
C HIS A 96 1.18 5.36 6.73
N LYS A 97 0.10 5.58 7.49
CA LYS A 97 -0.38 4.56 8.44
C LYS A 97 -0.72 3.22 7.79
N GLY A 98 -1.32 3.24 6.60
CA GLY A 98 -1.60 2.03 5.82
C GLY A 98 -0.33 1.35 5.29
N ALA A 99 0.63 2.14 4.81
CA ALA A 99 1.94 1.68 4.41
C ALA A 99 2.76 1.09 5.57
N ILE A 100 2.74 1.66 6.78
CA ILE A 100 3.39 1.10 7.98
C ILE A 100 2.91 -0.34 8.19
N PHE A 101 1.60 -0.57 8.12
CA PHE A 101 1.03 -1.90 8.27
C PHE A 101 1.44 -2.83 7.11
N SER A 102 1.18 -2.43 5.87
CA SER A 102 1.36 -3.30 4.71
C SER A 102 2.83 -3.50 4.36
N LEU A 103 3.59 -2.43 4.13
CA LEU A 103 5.01 -2.49 3.81
C LEU A 103 5.82 -3.10 4.97
N GLY A 104 5.47 -2.82 6.23
CA GLY A 104 6.12 -3.45 7.39
C GLY A 104 6.02 -4.98 7.38
N ILE A 105 4.84 -5.52 7.03
CA ILE A 105 4.65 -6.98 6.85
C ILE A 105 5.57 -7.52 5.76
N PHE A 106 5.62 -6.86 4.61
CA PHE A 106 6.47 -7.30 3.49
C PHE A 106 7.96 -7.22 3.83
N VAL A 107 8.42 -6.15 4.48
CA VAL A 107 9.83 -6.00 4.90
C VAL A 107 10.23 -7.11 5.87
N CYS A 108 9.40 -7.38 6.89
CA CYS A 108 9.66 -8.43 7.86
C CYS A 108 9.64 -9.82 7.22
N ALA A 109 8.63 -10.10 6.40
CA ALA A 109 8.48 -11.38 5.72
C ALA A 109 9.60 -11.62 4.69
N GLU A 110 10.04 -10.60 3.95
CA GLU A 110 11.14 -10.70 2.98
C GLU A 110 12.46 -11.04 3.70
N SER A 111 12.74 -10.37 4.82
CA SER A 111 13.91 -10.69 5.64
C SER A 111 13.88 -12.13 6.18
N TYR A 112 12.75 -12.55 6.75
CA TYR A 112 12.57 -13.93 7.22
C TYR A 112 12.73 -14.94 6.08
N SER A 113 12.12 -14.66 4.93
CA SER A 113 12.10 -15.56 3.78
C SER A 113 13.46 -15.72 3.14
N LYS A 114 14.25 -14.64 3.04
CA LYS A 114 15.64 -14.68 2.58
C LYS A 114 16.53 -15.52 3.51
N LYS A 115 16.39 -15.36 4.82
CA LYS A 115 17.14 -16.16 5.80
C LYS A 115 16.81 -17.65 5.73
N ASN A 116 15.52 -17.97 5.69
CA ASN A 116 15.03 -19.34 5.83
C ASN A 116 14.73 -20.03 4.49
N GLN A 117 14.99 -19.35 3.36
CA GLN A 117 14.72 -19.84 2.01
C GLN A 117 13.26 -20.24 1.78
N THR A 118 12.33 -19.45 2.33
CA THR A 118 10.88 -19.65 2.14
C THR A 118 10.32 -18.73 1.07
N GLU A 119 9.11 -19.01 0.62
CA GLU A 119 8.37 -18.13 -0.30
C GLU A 119 7.65 -17.03 0.51
N ILE A 120 7.80 -15.77 0.08
CA ILE A 120 7.36 -14.60 0.86
C ILE A 120 5.85 -14.56 1.09
N PHE A 121 5.01 -14.81 0.09
CA PHE A 121 3.55 -14.74 0.25
C PHE A 121 3.03 -15.84 1.20
N THR A 122 3.66 -17.00 1.19
CA THR A 122 3.43 -18.10 2.14
C THR A 122 3.83 -17.69 3.55
N THR A 123 4.98 -17.04 3.73
CA THR A 123 5.41 -16.46 5.00
C THR A 123 4.39 -15.44 5.52
N ILE A 124 3.93 -14.53 4.67
CA ILE A 124 2.93 -13.52 5.01
C ILE A 124 1.61 -14.17 5.46
N LYS A 125 1.10 -15.13 4.69
CA LYS A 125 -0.13 -15.87 5.03
C LYS A 125 -0.04 -16.54 6.41
N ARG A 126 1.12 -17.12 6.73
CA ARG A 126 1.36 -17.76 8.02
C ARG A 126 1.48 -16.76 9.17
N MET A 127 2.20 -15.65 8.98
CA MET A 127 2.39 -14.65 10.04
C MET A 127 1.12 -13.84 10.32
N CYS A 128 0.24 -13.68 9.33
CA CYS A 128 -1.02 -12.96 9.44
C CYS A 128 -2.24 -13.88 9.67
N HIS A 129 -2.02 -15.15 10.01
CA HIS A 129 -3.10 -16.09 10.29
C HIS A 129 -3.93 -15.65 11.51
N GLY A 130 -5.26 -15.70 11.40
CA GLY A 130 -6.21 -15.33 12.44
C GLY A 130 -6.40 -13.81 12.60
N LEU A 131 -5.84 -13.02 11.69
CA LEU A 131 -5.83 -11.56 11.79
C LEU A 131 -7.23 -10.96 11.68
N VAL A 132 -8.07 -11.44 10.77
CA VAL A 132 -9.44 -10.93 10.61
C VAL A 132 -10.28 -11.25 11.84
N GLU A 133 -10.23 -12.50 12.31
CA GLU A 133 -10.95 -12.94 13.51
C GLU A 133 -10.54 -12.10 14.73
N HIS A 134 -9.24 -11.97 14.97
CA HIS A 134 -8.72 -11.24 16.11
C HIS A 134 -9.05 -9.74 16.04
N ASP A 135 -8.77 -9.08 14.91
CA ASP A 135 -8.85 -7.61 14.82
C ASP A 135 -10.25 -7.08 14.46
N LEU A 136 -11.08 -7.84 13.73
CA LEU A 136 -12.36 -7.35 13.20
C LEU A 136 -13.60 -7.99 13.83
N ILE A 137 -13.46 -9.16 14.48
CA ILE A 137 -14.58 -9.90 15.06
C ILE A 137 -14.50 -9.92 16.59
N SER A 138 -13.37 -10.36 17.15
CA SER A 138 -13.22 -10.60 18.58
C SER A 138 -12.92 -9.32 19.40
N ASN A 139 -12.35 -8.27 18.79
CA ASN A 139 -11.91 -7.07 19.50
C ASN A 139 -13.01 -5.98 19.60
N ASN A 140 -14.06 -6.24 20.39
CA ASN A 140 -15.25 -5.38 20.51
C ASN A 140 -15.07 -4.07 21.32
N LYS A 141 -13.84 -3.63 21.61
CA LYS A 141 -13.63 -2.51 22.56
C LYS A 141 -13.64 -1.13 21.91
N LEU A 142 -13.35 -1.00 20.62
CA LEU A 142 -13.33 0.27 19.88
C LEU A 142 -13.66 0.00 18.42
N GLN A 143 -14.84 0.40 17.93
CA GLN A 143 -15.20 0.29 16.50
C GLN A 143 -14.25 1.09 15.62
N THR A 144 -13.13 0.48 15.22
CA THR A 144 -12.20 1.09 14.27
C THR A 144 -12.88 1.28 12.92
N ALA A 145 -12.35 2.16 12.06
CA ALA A 145 -12.91 2.36 10.72
C ALA A 145 -12.96 1.04 9.92
N GLY A 146 -11.96 0.17 10.11
CA GLY A 146 -11.92 -1.16 9.48
C GLY A 146 -13.00 -2.11 10.00
N GLU A 147 -13.29 -2.10 11.31
CA GLU A 147 -14.40 -2.89 11.88
C GLU A 147 -15.76 -2.39 11.36
N LYS A 148 -15.95 -1.07 11.28
CA LYS A 148 -17.19 -0.49 10.72
C LYS A 148 -17.39 -0.88 9.26
N GLU A 149 -16.34 -0.82 8.46
CA GLU A 149 -16.39 -1.26 7.06
C GLU A 149 -16.63 -2.77 6.93
N TYR A 150 -16.00 -3.58 7.78
CA TYR A 150 -16.23 -5.02 7.81
C TYR A 150 -17.69 -5.34 8.17
N GLN A 151 -18.26 -4.67 9.18
CA GLN A 151 -19.66 -4.84 9.57
C GLN A 151 -20.63 -4.35 8.48
N GLN A 152 -20.32 -3.23 7.82
CA GLN A 152 -21.22 -2.60 6.86
C GLN A 152 -21.17 -3.25 5.47
N TYR A 153 -20.00 -3.72 5.03
CA TYR A 153 -19.77 -4.16 3.66
C TYR A 153 -19.19 -5.58 3.55
N GLY A 154 -18.84 -6.24 4.66
CA GLY A 154 -18.25 -7.59 4.67
C GLY A 154 -16.80 -7.64 4.18
N THR A 155 -16.15 -6.50 3.98
CA THR A 155 -14.80 -6.41 3.41
C THR A 155 -13.78 -6.19 4.53
N GLY A 156 -12.84 -7.11 4.72
CA GLY A 156 -11.82 -7.00 5.78
C GLY A 156 -10.62 -6.11 5.40
N GLY A 157 -10.68 -5.46 4.23
CA GLY A 157 -9.70 -4.49 3.75
C GLY A 157 -8.27 -5.01 3.80
N ALA A 158 -7.35 -4.19 4.32
CA ALA A 158 -5.94 -4.54 4.44
C ALA A 158 -5.67 -5.78 5.31
N ARG A 159 -6.51 -6.06 6.33
CA ARG A 159 -6.35 -7.23 7.21
C ARG A 159 -6.64 -8.51 6.44
N GLN A 160 -7.72 -8.51 5.66
CA GLN A 160 -8.07 -9.64 4.80
C GLN A 160 -7.02 -9.89 3.72
N GLN A 161 -6.49 -8.83 3.09
CA GLN A 161 -5.38 -8.97 2.15
C GLN A 161 -4.17 -9.63 2.83
N ALA A 162 -3.79 -9.16 4.02
CA ALA A 162 -2.66 -9.74 4.76
C ALA A 162 -2.87 -11.21 5.13
N GLU A 163 -4.03 -11.56 5.70
CA GLU A 163 -4.34 -12.95 6.08
C GLU A 163 -4.40 -13.90 4.87
N GLN A 164 -4.79 -13.41 3.70
CA GLN A 164 -4.81 -14.19 2.46
C GLN A 164 -3.45 -14.27 1.76
N GLY A 165 -2.44 -13.52 2.22
CA GLY A 165 -1.12 -13.47 1.57
C GLY A 165 -1.05 -12.49 0.39
N TYR A 166 -1.89 -11.45 0.36
CA TYR A 166 -1.96 -10.40 -0.67
C TYR A 166 -2.11 -10.93 -2.12
N PRO A 167 -3.21 -11.64 -2.45
CA PRO A 167 -3.45 -12.12 -3.81
C PRO A 167 -3.46 -11.01 -4.87
N ILE A 168 -3.91 -9.79 -4.52
CA ILE A 168 -3.84 -8.61 -5.41
C ILE A 168 -2.40 -8.33 -5.83
N ILE A 169 -1.43 -8.56 -4.96
CA ILE A 169 -0.01 -8.31 -5.25
C ILE A 169 0.57 -9.50 -6.02
N SER A 170 0.40 -10.73 -5.51
CA SER A 170 1.02 -11.93 -6.10
C SER A 170 0.51 -12.25 -7.50
N ASP A 171 -0.80 -12.11 -7.72
CA ASP A 171 -1.45 -12.63 -8.92
C ASP A 171 -1.69 -11.54 -9.97
N ILE A 172 -1.71 -10.27 -9.54
CA ILE A 172 -2.14 -9.16 -10.39
C ILE A 172 -1.07 -8.06 -10.50
N ALA A 173 -0.78 -7.35 -9.42
CA ALA A 173 0.01 -6.12 -9.48
C ALA A 173 1.48 -6.37 -9.84
N LEU A 174 2.12 -7.34 -9.17
CA LEU A 174 3.53 -7.66 -9.41
C LEU A 174 3.76 -8.30 -10.80
N PRO A 175 2.95 -9.28 -11.26
CA PRO A 175 3.04 -9.77 -12.63
C PRO A 175 2.80 -8.69 -13.68
N PHE A 176 1.85 -7.76 -13.43
CA PHE A 176 1.62 -6.63 -14.34
C PHE A 176 2.83 -5.71 -14.42
N LEU A 177 3.38 -5.29 -13.28
CA LEU A 177 4.58 -4.45 -13.23
C LEU A 177 5.78 -5.12 -13.90
N LYS A 178 5.96 -6.44 -13.71
CA LYS A 178 7.05 -7.20 -14.33
C LYS A 178 6.98 -7.15 -15.86
N ASN A 179 5.77 -7.23 -16.42
CA ASN A 179 5.54 -7.30 -17.86
C ASN A 179 5.28 -5.93 -18.52
N SER A 180 5.21 -4.85 -17.74
CA SER A 180 5.01 -3.50 -18.27
C SER A 180 6.29 -2.93 -18.88
N SER A 181 6.13 -2.09 -19.89
CA SER A 181 7.21 -1.43 -20.62
C SER A 181 7.11 0.10 -20.51
N GLY A 182 8.13 0.82 -20.98
CA GLY A 182 8.18 2.27 -20.95
C GLY A 182 8.95 2.81 -19.74
N SER A 183 8.83 4.12 -19.51
CA SER A 183 9.48 4.76 -18.37
C SER A 183 8.98 4.21 -17.04
N LEU A 184 9.79 4.28 -15.98
CA LEU A 184 9.36 3.86 -14.65
C LEU A 184 8.05 4.54 -14.23
N GLN A 185 7.91 5.84 -14.48
CA GLN A 185 6.68 6.59 -14.19
C GLN A 185 5.45 5.99 -14.87
N VAL A 186 5.54 5.68 -16.16
CA VAL A 186 4.45 5.03 -16.92
C VAL A 186 4.10 3.69 -16.29
N ARG A 187 5.11 2.87 -16.03
CA ARG A 187 4.92 1.53 -15.45
C ARG A 187 4.24 1.59 -14.09
N LEU A 188 4.61 2.56 -13.24
CA LEU A 188 4.01 2.74 -11.91
C LEU A 188 2.59 3.28 -11.98
N LEU A 189 2.29 4.24 -12.88
CA LEU A 189 0.92 4.71 -13.10
C LEU A 189 0.02 3.60 -13.62
N ASP A 190 0.48 2.84 -14.61
CA ASP A 190 -0.30 1.75 -15.17
C ASP A 190 -0.53 0.64 -14.13
N THR A 191 0.46 0.39 -13.27
CA THR A 191 0.33 -0.56 -12.16
C THR A 191 -0.67 -0.05 -11.11
N LEU A 192 -0.64 1.24 -10.76
CA LEU A 192 -1.64 1.86 -9.87
C LEU A 192 -3.05 1.64 -10.42
N MET A 193 -3.24 1.93 -11.70
CA MET A 193 -4.54 1.78 -12.34
C MET A 193 -4.93 0.31 -12.47
N LYS A 194 -3.98 -0.60 -12.68
CA LYS A 194 -4.25 -2.04 -12.64
C LYS A 194 -4.75 -2.49 -11.28
N ILE A 195 -4.13 -2.04 -10.19
CA ILE A 195 -4.61 -2.27 -8.82
C ILE A 195 -6.04 -1.72 -8.66
N ALA A 196 -6.29 -0.49 -9.12
CA ALA A 196 -7.60 0.16 -9.04
C ALA A 196 -8.72 -0.57 -9.83
N THR A 197 -8.39 -1.46 -10.78
CA THR A 197 -9.41 -2.27 -11.49
C THR A 197 -10.08 -3.34 -10.62
N ILE A 198 -9.47 -3.70 -9.48
CA ILE A 198 -9.95 -4.81 -8.64
C ILE A 198 -10.06 -4.45 -7.16
N THR A 199 -9.29 -3.45 -6.69
CA THR A 199 -9.27 -3.09 -5.28
C THR A 199 -10.58 -2.47 -4.84
N VAL A 200 -11.06 -2.91 -3.67
CA VAL A 200 -12.11 -2.24 -2.90
C VAL A 200 -11.40 -1.27 -1.96
N ASP A 201 -11.25 -0.01 -2.39
CA ASP A 201 -10.51 1.00 -1.63
C ASP A 201 -11.39 1.62 -0.53
N SER A 202 -11.03 1.36 0.73
CA SER A 202 -11.74 1.87 1.90
C SER A 202 -11.69 3.40 2.02
N ASN A 203 -10.59 4.04 1.61
CA ASN A 203 -10.50 5.50 1.61
C ASN A 203 -11.50 6.09 0.61
N LEU A 204 -11.66 5.45 -0.55
CA LEU A 204 -12.65 5.85 -1.54
C LEU A 204 -14.06 5.70 -1.00
N ILE A 205 -14.41 4.52 -0.45
CA ILE A 205 -15.75 4.26 0.12
C ILE A 205 -16.07 5.27 1.20
N LYS A 206 -15.13 5.51 2.13
CA LYS A 206 -15.29 6.46 3.22
C LYS A 206 -15.55 7.88 2.71
N ARG A 207 -14.80 8.35 1.71
CA ARG A 207 -14.98 9.71 1.17
C ARG A 207 -16.23 9.85 0.30
N ALA A 208 -16.60 8.79 -0.42
CA ALA A 208 -17.81 8.76 -1.22
C ALA A 208 -19.10 8.57 -0.39
N GLY A 209 -18.98 7.99 0.80
CA GLY A 209 -20.11 7.62 1.65
C GLY A 209 -20.97 6.48 1.09
N ASN A 210 -20.50 5.78 0.03
CA ASN A 210 -21.23 4.69 -0.61
C ASN A 210 -20.27 3.72 -1.33
N TYR A 211 -20.74 2.50 -1.53
CA TYR A 211 -19.97 1.43 -2.17
C TYR A 211 -19.92 1.56 -3.72
N ASP A 212 -20.87 2.25 -4.35
CA ASP A 212 -20.91 2.38 -5.82
C ASP A 212 -19.70 3.13 -6.40
N ALA A 213 -19.02 3.94 -5.58
CA ALA A 213 -17.74 4.55 -5.94
C ALA A 213 -16.67 3.52 -6.34
N VAL A 214 -16.69 2.31 -5.77
CA VAL A 214 -15.77 1.23 -6.16
C VAL A 214 -15.99 0.82 -7.62
N LYS A 215 -17.24 0.58 -8.01
CA LYS A 215 -17.59 0.23 -9.40
C LYS A 215 -17.23 1.35 -10.37
N TRP A 216 -17.44 2.60 -9.96
CA TRP A 216 -17.01 3.76 -10.72
C TRP A 216 -15.49 3.74 -10.95
N LEU A 217 -14.68 3.62 -9.89
CA LEU A 217 -13.22 3.59 -9.99
C LEU A 217 -12.76 2.46 -10.91
N GLN A 218 -13.26 1.25 -10.69
CA GLN A 218 -12.87 0.07 -11.47
C GLN A 218 -13.19 0.26 -12.95
N LYS A 219 -14.34 0.83 -13.30
CA LYS A 219 -14.71 1.15 -14.68
C LYS A 219 -13.77 2.19 -15.30
N ARG A 220 -13.41 3.25 -14.56
CA ARG A 220 -12.49 4.29 -15.05
C ARG A 220 -11.08 3.76 -15.24
N ALA A 221 -10.60 2.94 -14.30
CA ALA A 221 -9.31 2.27 -14.36
C ALA A 221 -9.21 1.31 -15.54
N LEU A 222 -10.24 0.48 -15.76
CA LEU A 222 -10.31 -0.42 -16.91
C LEU A 222 -10.30 0.37 -18.22
N ARG A 223 -11.13 1.42 -18.32
CA ARG A 223 -11.19 2.27 -19.52
C ARG A 223 -9.83 2.91 -19.83
N TYR A 224 -9.13 3.40 -18.80
CA TYR A 224 -7.79 3.95 -18.95
C TYR A 224 -6.80 2.94 -19.54
N LEU A 225 -6.80 1.70 -19.03
CA LEU A 225 -5.91 0.64 -19.53
C LEU A 225 -6.29 0.19 -20.95
N GLU A 226 -7.59 0.06 -21.25
CA GLU A 226 -8.10 -0.26 -22.59
C GLU A 226 -7.71 0.79 -23.64
N LEU A 227 -7.55 2.05 -23.23
CA LEU A 227 -7.11 3.13 -24.10
C LEU A 227 -5.59 3.13 -24.35
N GLY A 228 -4.84 2.21 -23.73
CA GLY A 228 -3.40 2.04 -23.92
C GLY A 228 -2.54 2.63 -22.81
N GLY A 229 -3.09 2.87 -21.61
CA GLY A 229 -2.33 3.34 -20.46
C GLY A 229 -1.68 4.71 -20.66
N TYR A 230 -0.71 5.06 -19.81
CA TYR A 230 -0.17 6.41 -19.78
C TYR A 230 0.66 6.75 -21.02
N ASP A 231 1.19 5.77 -21.75
CA ASP A 231 1.96 6.06 -22.97
C ASP A 231 1.06 6.47 -24.15
N SER A 232 -0.23 6.18 -24.09
CA SER A 232 -1.18 6.56 -25.14
C SER A 232 -1.77 7.97 -24.93
N PRO A 233 -1.99 8.78 -26.00
CA PRO A 233 -2.67 10.07 -25.86
C PRO A 233 -4.08 9.97 -25.25
N LEU A 234 -4.81 8.91 -25.57
CA LEU A 234 -6.16 8.68 -25.06
C LEU A 234 -6.15 8.27 -23.58
N GLY A 235 -5.23 7.39 -23.17
CA GLY A 235 -5.04 7.01 -21.78
C GLY A 235 -4.57 8.18 -20.91
N LYS A 236 -3.62 9.02 -21.38
CA LYS A 236 -3.25 10.27 -20.68
C LYS A 236 -4.47 11.16 -20.43
N LYS A 237 -5.28 11.39 -21.47
CA LYS A 237 -6.50 12.20 -21.36
C LYS A 237 -7.50 11.61 -20.36
N GLU A 238 -7.69 10.29 -20.39
CA GLU A 238 -8.58 9.61 -19.45
C GLU A 238 -8.07 9.70 -18.00
N LEU A 239 -6.77 9.54 -17.78
CA LEU A 239 -6.17 9.66 -16.44
C LEU A 239 -6.29 11.07 -15.88
N LEU A 240 -6.02 12.10 -16.71
CA LEU A 240 -6.19 13.50 -16.30
C LEU A 240 -7.65 13.81 -15.96
N LYS A 241 -8.59 13.29 -16.75
CA LYS A 241 -10.02 13.42 -16.46
C LYS A 241 -10.39 12.72 -15.16
N LEU A 242 -9.90 11.51 -14.93
CA LEU A 242 -10.11 10.78 -13.68
C LEU A 242 -9.51 11.55 -12.48
N ASN A 243 -8.32 12.12 -12.63
CA ASN A 243 -7.69 12.93 -11.59
C ASN A 243 -8.55 14.14 -11.22
N GLN A 244 -9.06 14.87 -12.22
CA GLN A 244 -9.96 15.99 -12.02
C GLN A 244 -11.26 15.58 -11.31
N GLU A 245 -11.87 14.46 -11.71
CA GLU A 245 -13.08 13.96 -11.05
C GLU A 245 -12.81 13.55 -9.59
N CYS A 246 -11.64 12.98 -9.28
CA CYS A 246 -11.25 12.68 -7.91
C CYS A 246 -11.13 13.97 -7.07
N LEU A 247 -10.58 15.05 -7.61
CA LEU A 247 -10.50 16.35 -6.94
C LEU A 247 -11.90 16.92 -6.65
N GLU A 248 -12.76 16.97 -7.67
CA GLU A 248 -14.12 17.51 -7.56
C GLU A 248 -14.99 16.75 -6.55
N LYS A 249 -14.82 15.42 -6.50
CA LYS A 249 -15.58 14.55 -5.60
C LYS A 249 -14.92 14.35 -4.24
N ASN A 250 -13.75 14.96 -4.00
CA ASN A 250 -12.95 14.73 -2.81
C ASN A 250 -12.65 13.22 -2.61
N TYR A 251 -12.33 12.48 -3.66
CA TYR A 251 -12.08 11.03 -3.60
C TYR A 251 -10.60 10.71 -3.46
N SER A 252 -10.27 9.81 -2.53
CA SER A 252 -8.89 9.39 -2.25
C SER A 252 -8.69 7.90 -2.53
N LEU A 253 -7.59 7.54 -3.18
CA LEU A 253 -7.23 6.16 -3.53
C LEU A 253 -6.12 5.60 -2.62
N GLY A 254 -6.19 5.91 -1.33
CA GLY A 254 -5.13 5.59 -0.37
C GLY A 254 -4.83 4.10 -0.23
N GLY A 255 -5.85 3.23 -0.31
CA GLY A 255 -5.63 1.78 -0.28
C GLY A 255 -4.91 1.28 -1.53
N CYS A 256 -5.19 1.87 -2.69
CA CYS A 256 -4.47 1.58 -3.93
C CYS A 256 -3.00 2.05 -3.86
N ALA A 257 -2.74 3.20 -3.22
CA ALA A 257 -1.39 3.72 -3.00
C ALA A 257 -0.56 2.77 -2.10
N ASP A 258 -1.13 2.29 -0.99
CA ASP A 258 -0.47 1.32 -0.10
C ASP A 258 -0.08 0.03 -0.85
N LEU A 259 -0.97 -0.48 -1.70
CA LEU A 259 -0.71 -1.66 -2.54
C LEU A 259 0.35 -1.38 -3.62
N LEU A 260 0.39 -0.16 -4.18
CA LEU A 260 1.43 0.25 -5.11
C LEU A 260 2.80 0.31 -4.42
N ILE A 261 2.89 0.87 -3.21
CA ILE A 261 4.13 0.90 -2.41
C ILE A 261 4.69 -0.52 -2.25
N VAL A 262 3.86 -1.46 -1.81
CA VAL A 262 4.26 -2.86 -1.65
C VAL A 262 4.70 -3.48 -2.99
N THR A 263 3.99 -3.17 -4.08
CA THR A 263 4.34 -3.67 -5.42
C THR A 263 5.69 -3.12 -5.88
N ILE A 264 5.97 -1.84 -5.64
CA ILE A 264 7.26 -1.20 -5.92
C ILE A 264 8.37 -1.86 -5.11
N PHE A 265 8.16 -2.05 -3.80
CA PHE A 265 9.12 -2.71 -2.91
C PHE A 265 9.52 -4.09 -3.46
N LEU A 266 8.55 -4.95 -3.79
CA LEU A 266 8.84 -6.25 -4.40
C LEU A 266 9.47 -6.14 -5.79
N GLY A 267 9.08 -5.14 -6.58
CA GLY A 267 9.69 -4.84 -7.86
C GLY A 267 11.18 -4.52 -7.71
N LEU A 268 11.57 -3.78 -6.68
CA LEU A 268 12.97 -3.49 -6.34
C LEU A 268 13.70 -4.75 -5.85
N GLU A 269 13.11 -5.50 -4.91
CA GLU A 269 13.72 -6.72 -4.36
C GLU A 269 13.95 -7.81 -5.41
N LYS A 270 13.09 -7.87 -6.43
CA LYS A 270 13.16 -8.84 -7.53
C LYS A 270 13.87 -8.31 -8.78
N GLY A 271 14.33 -7.06 -8.78
CA GLY A 271 15.03 -6.45 -9.91
C GLY A 271 14.14 -6.15 -11.13
N TYR A 272 12.83 -5.98 -10.93
CA TYR A 272 11.89 -5.56 -11.99
C TYR A 272 11.87 -4.03 -12.16
N ILE A 273 12.37 -3.30 -11.17
CA ILE A 273 12.62 -1.86 -11.21
C ILE A 273 14.12 -1.67 -11.06
N VAL A 274 14.74 -1.08 -12.08
CA VAL A 274 16.18 -0.77 -12.14
C VAL A 274 16.37 0.72 -11.93
#